data_AF-A0A813I5Z6-F1
#
_entry.id   AF-A0A813I5Z6-F1
#
_cell.length_a   1.000
_cell.length_b   1.000
_cell.length_c   1.000
_cell.angle_alpha   90.00
_cell.angle_beta   90.00
_cell.angle_gamma   90.00
#
_symmetry.space_group_name_H-M   'P 1'
#
loop_
_entity.id
_entity.type
_entity.pdbx_description
1 polymer ?
#
loop_
_entity_poly.entity_id
_entity_poly.type
_entity_poly.pdbx_seq_one_letter_code
_entity_poly.pdbx_strand_id
1 'polypeptide(L)'
;DIFKFSEIRTGGIGLIDLAFRTPTEGWAVGGSAAIYNSFDGGKNWKFDPAGNSLPCNLYNVKFFDEGKVGFMIGSAGILLRRQFGTPSYTLKSASPAVPIETTASPVAT
;
A
#
# COMPACT_ATOMS: atom_id res chain seq x y z
N ASP A 1 5.93 24.44 -4.53
CA ASP A 1 6.69 23.29 -5.04
C ASP A 1 5.70 22.17 -5.34
N ILE A 2 5.59 21.74 -6.59
CA ILE A 2 4.58 20.75 -7.04
C ILE A 2 5.06 19.30 -6.85
N PHE A 3 6.36 19.10 -6.62
CA PHE A 3 6.94 17.80 -6.35
C PHE A 3 7.27 17.65 -4.87
N LYS A 4 6.99 16.47 -4.32
CA LYS A 4 7.42 16.07 -2.98
C LYS A 4 8.27 14.82 -3.11
N PHE A 5 9.52 14.91 -2.67
CA PHE A 5 10.41 13.76 -2.66
C PHE A 5 10.05 12.80 -1.53
N SER A 6 10.14 11.50 -1.80
CA SER A 6 10.19 10.46 -0.77
C SER A 6 11.48 9.68 -0.97
N GLU A 7 12.25 9.53 0.11
CA GLU A 7 13.54 8.86 0.06
C GLU A 7 13.34 7.35 0.01
N ILE A 8 13.87 6.72 -1.05
CA ILE A 8 13.99 5.27 -1.16
C ILE A 8 15.47 4.95 -1.25
N ARG A 9 16.02 4.30 -0.22
CA ARG A 9 17.43 3.91 -0.17
C ARG A 9 17.66 2.66 -1.01
N THR A 10 17.78 2.84 -2.32
CA THR A 10 17.96 1.73 -3.27
C THR A 10 19.39 1.21 -3.37
N GLY A 11 20.36 1.92 -2.77
CA GLY A 11 21.78 1.59 -2.93
C GLY A 11 22.28 1.78 -4.37
N GLY A 12 21.62 2.63 -5.16
CA GLY A 12 21.95 2.89 -6.56
C GLY A 12 21.16 2.06 -7.57
N ILE A 13 20.27 1.17 -7.11
CA ILE A 13 19.36 0.45 -8.01
C ILE A 13 18.31 1.42 -8.57
N GLY A 14 18.15 1.41 -9.89
CA GLY A 14 17.10 2.17 -10.57
C GLY A 14 15.73 1.55 -10.36
N LEU A 15 14.76 2.38 -9.97
CA LEU A 15 13.34 2.05 -10.01
C LEU A 15 12.80 2.27 -11.42
N ILE A 16 11.92 1.37 -11.86
CA ILE A 16 11.42 1.31 -13.23
C ILE A 16 9.92 1.59 -13.27
N ASP A 17 9.15 1.09 -12.31
CA ASP A 17 7.70 1.27 -12.27
C ASP A 17 7.17 1.36 -10.82
N LEU A 18 5.97 1.93 -10.68
CA LEU A 18 5.27 2.16 -9.41
C LEU A 18 3.75 2.04 -9.64
N ALA A 19 3.07 1.31 -8.77
CA ALA A 19 1.61 1.29 -8.73
C ALA A 19 1.08 1.27 -7.30
N PHE A 20 -0.09 1.89 -7.11
CA PHE A 20 -0.84 1.85 -5.86
C PHE A 20 -2.07 0.96 -6.02
N ARG A 21 -2.29 0.06 -5.05
CA ARG A 21 -3.50 -0.78 -5.00
C ARG A 21 -4.62 -0.10 -4.21
N THR A 22 -4.26 0.78 -3.27
CA THR A 22 -5.15 1.68 -2.53
C THR A 22 -4.49 3.06 -2.43
N PRO A 23 -5.19 4.12 -1.97
CA PRO A 23 -4.58 5.43 -1.77
C PRO A 23 -3.39 5.45 -0.78
N THR A 24 -3.24 4.42 0.05
CA THR A 24 -2.16 4.33 1.05
C THR A 24 -1.16 3.23 0.76
N GLU A 25 -1.51 2.23 -0.04
CA GLU A 25 -0.67 1.06 -0.28
C GLU A 25 -0.13 0.99 -1.71
N GLY A 26 1.19 1.05 -1.85
CA GLY A 26 1.88 1.08 -3.14
C GLY A 26 3.15 0.26 -3.19
N TRP A 27 3.54 -0.12 -4.41
CA TRP A 27 4.72 -0.93 -4.71
C TRP A 27 5.54 -0.28 -5.81
N ALA A 28 6.83 -0.12 -5.57
CA ALA A 28 7.81 0.29 -6.57
C ALA A 28 8.74 -0.89 -6.89
N VAL A 29 9.06 -1.07 -8.17
CA VAL A 29 9.90 -2.18 -8.65
C VAL A 29 11.04 -1.70 -9.53
N GLY A 30 12.10 -2.48 -9.67
CA GLY A 30 13.22 -2.09 -10.52
C GLY A 30 14.28 -3.16 -10.75
N GLY A 31 15.52 -2.70 -10.94
CA GLY A 31 16.67 -3.56 -11.20
C GLY A 31 16.97 -4.54 -10.06
N SER A 32 17.64 -5.65 -10.38
CA SER A 32 18.00 -6.71 -9.39
C SER A 32 16.79 -7.20 -8.57
N ALA A 33 15.64 -7.31 -9.24
CA ALA A 33 14.35 -7.64 -8.65
C ALA A 33 14.01 -6.82 -7.40
N ALA A 34 14.45 -5.56 -7.33
CA ALA A 34 14.13 -4.70 -6.21
C ALA A 34 12.63 -4.48 -6.11
N ILE A 35 12.07 -4.71 -4.92
CA ILE A 35 10.68 -4.44 -4.59
C ILE A 35 10.67 -3.58 -3.33
N TYR A 36 9.97 -2.45 -3.38
CA TYR A 36 9.70 -1.60 -2.24
C TYR A 36 8.19 -1.47 -2.07
N ASN A 37 7.72 -1.46 -0.83
CA ASN A 37 6.32 -1.21 -0.50
C ASN A 37 6.16 0.01 0.41
N SER A 38 5.03 0.69 0.26
CA SER A 38 4.59 1.79 1.12
C SER A 38 3.18 1.49 1.61
N PHE A 39 2.89 1.86 2.86
CA PHE A 39 1.58 1.71 3.49
C PHE A 39 1.03 3.06 4.01
N ASP A 40 1.65 4.17 3.63
CA ASP A 40 1.31 5.52 4.08
C ASP A 40 1.15 6.54 2.95
N GLY A 41 0.84 6.06 1.74
CA GLY A 41 0.64 6.89 0.56
C GLY A 41 1.95 7.35 -0.08
N GLY A 42 3.01 6.55 0.04
CA GLY A 42 4.31 6.84 -0.57
C GLY A 42 5.17 7.82 0.23
N LYS A 43 4.89 8.04 1.52
CA LYS A 43 5.72 8.90 2.38
C LYS A 43 6.96 8.15 2.83
N ASN A 44 6.80 6.89 3.22
CA ASN A 44 7.87 5.98 3.58
C ASN A 44 7.82 4.70 2.74
N TRP A 45 8.98 4.16 2.40
CA TRP A 45 9.15 2.95 1.61
C TRP A 45 10.03 1.94 2.34
N LYS A 46 9.63 0.67 2.31
CA LYS A 46 10.38 -0.44 2.90
C LYS A 46 10.73 -1.45 1.83
N PHE A 47 11.95 -1.98 1.91
CA PHE A 47 12.38 -3.08 1.05
C PHE A 47 11.58 -4.35 1.35
N ASP A 48 11.11 -5.02 0.30
CA ASP A 48 10.41 -6.31 0.38
C ASP A 48 11.36 -7.43 -0.11
N PRO A 49 11.78 -8.36 0.76
CA PRO A 49 12.76 -9.39 0.41
C PRO A 49 12.22 -10.44 -0.57
N ALA A 50 10.93 -10.39 -0.96
CA ALA A 50 10.34 -11.31 -1.93
C ALA A 50 11.07 -11.34 -3.29
N GLY A 51 11.83 -10.30 -3.63
CA GLY A 51 12.63 -10.24 -4.86
C GLY A 51 14.02 -10.86 -4.79
N ASN A 52 14.59 -11.11 -3.60
CA ASN A 52 16.01 -11.42 -3.41
C ASN A 52 16.53 -12.64 -4.19
N SER A 53 15.68 -13.63 -4.43
CA SER A 53 16.06 -14.87 -5.11
C SER A 53 15.75 -14.87 -6.61
N LEU A 54 15.22 -13.75 -7.15
CA LEU A 54 14.81 -13.68 -8.55
C LEU A 54 15.96 -13.16 -9.42
N PRO A 55 16.44 -13.94 -10.41
CA PRO A 55 17.52 -13.52 -11.29
C PRO A 55 16.98 -12.63 -12.42
N CYS A 56 16.29 -11.54 -12.09
CA CYS A 56 15.64 -10.68 -13.07
C CYS A 56 15.66 -9.19 -12.72
N ASN A 57 15.38 -8.34 -13.70
CA ASN A 57 14.86 -7.00 -13.45
C ASN A 57 13.34 -7.05 -13.51
N LEU A 58 12.66 -6.34 -12.61
CA LEU A 58 11.22 -6.15 -12.66
C LEU A 58 10.89 -4.86 -13.42
N TYR A 59 10.00 -4.95 -14.39
CA TYR A 59 9.72 -3.85 -15.32
C TYR A 59 8.36 -3.21 -15.12
N ASN A 60 7.38 -3.96 -14.61
CA ASN A 60 6.01 -3.49 -14.47
C ASN A 60 5.41 -4.00 -13.17
N VAL A 61 4.55 -3.19 -12.56
CA VAL A 61 3.68 -3.56 -11.45
C VAL A 61 2.27 -3.07 -11.71
N LYS A 62 1.28 -3.95 -11.62
CA LYS A 62 -0.14 -3.60 -11.85
C LYS A 62 -1.07 -4.28 -10.86
N PHE A 63 -2.14 -3.59 -10.52
CA PHE A 63 -3.21 -4.10 -9.66
C PHE A 63 -4.53 -4.21 -10.42
N PHE A 64 -5.29 -5.24 -10.11
CA PHE A 64 -6.59 -5.56 -10.71
C PHE A 64 -7.59 -5.93 -9.60
N ASP A 65 -8.86 -6.10 -10.00
CA ASP A 65 -9.95 -6.45 -9.07
C ASP A 65 -9.96 -5.51 -7.85
N GLU A 66 -10.00 -4.20 -8.11
CA GLU A 66 -10.03 -3.17 -7.06
C GLU A 66 -8.86 -3.28 -6.06
N GLY A 67 -7.69 -3.71 -6.53
CA GLY A 67 -6.49 -3.86 -5.70
C GLY A 67 -6.43 -5.15 -4.89
N LYS A 68 -7.29 -6.14 -5.17
CA LYS A 68 -7.27 -7.47 -4.53
C LYS A 68 -6.23 -8.41 -5.12
N VAL A 69 -5.77 -8.18 -6.35
CA VAL A 69 -4.68 -8.94 -6.96
C VAL A 69 -3.67 -8.02 -7.64
N GLY A 70 -2.38 -8.29 -7.41
CA GLY A 70 -1.26 -7.58 -8.01
C GLY A 70 -0.36 -8.52 -8.80
N PHE A 71 0.21 -8.01 -9.89
CA PHE A 71 1.18 -8.71 -10.71
C PHE A 71 2.44 -7.86 -10.90
N MET A 72 3.59 -8.52 -10.88
CA MET A 72 4.87 -7.93 -11.29
C MET A 72 5.48 -8.82 -12.35
N ILE A 73 5.99 -8.22 -13.42
CA ILE A 73 6.64 -8.96 -14.51
C ILE A 73 8.03 -8.42 -14.77
N GLY A 74 8.92 -9.30 -15.19
CA GLY A 74 10.33 -9.00 -15.40
C GLY A 74 10.98 -9.82 -16.50
N SER A 75 12.29 -9.68 -16.62
CA SER A 75 13.10 -10.53 -17.50
C SER A 75 13.07 -12.01 -17.08
N ALA A 76 13.63 -12.90 -17.91
CA ALA A 76 13.73 -14.34 -17.63
C ALA A 76 12.38 -15.06 -17.43
N GLY A 77 11.28 -14.52 -17.97
CA GLY A 77 9.96 -15.12 -17.84
C GLY A 77 9.36 -15.04 -16.43
N ILE A 78 9.89 -14.15 -15.57
CA ILE A 78 9.39 -13.97 -14.21
C ILE A 78 8.05 -13.25 -14.23
N LEU A 79 7.07 -13.88 -13.58
CA LEU A 79 5.76 -13.33 -13.26
C LEU A 79 5.47 -13.63 -11.79
N LEU A 80 5.34 -12.59 -10.99
CA LEU A 80 4.89 -12.68 -9.61
C LEU A 80 3.41 -12.33 -9.55
N ARG A 81 2.68 -13.06 -8.71
CA ARG A 81 1.27 -12.79 -8.40
C ARG A 81 1.13 -12.69 -6.89
N ARG A 82 0.45 -11.64 -6.41
CA ARG A 82 0.11 -11.45 -5.00
C ARG A 82 -1.39 -11.26 -4.83
N GLN A 83 -1.99 -12.03 -3.94
CA GLN A 83 -3.38 -11.83 -3.50
C GLN A 83 -3.39 -11.06 -2.18
N PHE A 84 -4.31 -10.11 -2.07
CA PHE A 84 -4.54 -9.32 -0.87
C PHE A 84 -5.88 -9.69 -0.26
N GLY A 85 -5.97 -9.57 1.06
CA GLY A 85 -7.26 -9.55 1.74
C GLY A 85 -8.04 -8.27 1.39
N THR A 86 -9.26 -8.18 1.93
CA THR A 86 -10.10 -6.98 1.85
C THR A 86 -9.29 -5.74 2.22
N PRO A 87 -9.38 -4.63 1.46
CA PRO A 87 -8.66 -3.41 1.77
C PRO A 87 -8.93 -2.98 3.21
N SER A 88 -7.87 -2.87 4.01
CA SER A 88 -7.96 -2.37 5.38
C SER A 88 -8.13 -0.85 5.33
N TYR A 89 -9.37 -0.39 5.20
CA TYR A 89 -9.70 0.99 5.51
C TYR A 89 -9.65 1.14 7.03
N THR A 90 -8.56 1.71 7.57
CA THR A 90 -8.63 2.24 8.93
C THR A 90 -9.57 3.44 8.88
N LEU A 91 -10.86 3.21 9.10
CA LEU A 91 -11.77 4.28 9.49
C LEU A 91 -11.14 4.87 10.76
N LYS A 92 -10.64 6.10 10.70
CA LYS A 92 -10.41 6.88 11.92
C LYS A 92 -11.76 6.86 12.64
N SER A 93 -11.85 6.17 13.78
CA SER A 93 -13.10 6.08 14.53
C SER A 93 -13.58 7.51 14.78
N ALA A 94 -14.70 7.89 14.17
CA ALA A 94 -15.47 9.00 14.69
C ALA A 94 -15.91 8.55 16.09
N SER A 95 -15.45 9.27 17.11
CA SER A 95 -15.92 9.07 18.49
C SER A 95 -17.45 9.07 18.47
N PRO A 96 -18.16 8.07 19.02
CA PRO A 96 -19.60 8.14 19.09
C PRO A 96 -19.97 9.37 19.93
N ALA A 97 -20.83 10.21 19.38
CA ALA A 97 -21.44 11.31 20.11
C ALA A 97 -22.10 10.77 21.39
N VAL A 98 -21.89 11.51 22.48
CA VAL A 98 -22.41 11.24 23.82
C VAL A 98 -23.92 10.93 23.77
N PRO A 99 -24.44 9.92 24.50
CA PRO A 99 -25.87 9.67 24.56
C PRO A 99 -26.58 10.84 25.25
N ILE A 100 -27.69 11.30 24.68
CA ILE A 100 -28.56 12.30 25.31
C ILE A 100 -29.32 11.57 26.43
N GLU A 101 -28.93 11.76 27.70
CA GLU A 101 -29.74 11.32 28.83
C GLU A 101 -31.10 12.04 28.80
N THR A 102 -32.18 11.27 28.68
CA THR A 102 -33.53 11.79 28.88
C THR A 102 -33.87 11.65 30.35
N THR A 103 -33.69 12.72 31.12
CA THR A 103 -34.18 12.79 32.51
C THR A 103 -35.70 12.95 32.49
N ALA A 104 -36.42 11.85 32.71
CA ALA A 104 -37.84 11.93 33.06
C ALA A 104 -37.93 12.24 34.57
N SER A 105 -38.37 13.44 34.91
CA SER A 105 -38.74 13.82 36.29
C SER A 105 -39.96 13.01 36.77
N PRO A 106 -40.02 12.62 38.06
CA PRO A 106 -41.23 12.02 38.62
C PRO A 106 -42.28 13.12 38.86
N VAL A 107 -43.48 12.93 38.31
CA VAL A 107 -44.67 13.69 38.73
C VAL A 107 -45.24 13.00 39.97
N ALA A 108 -45.35 13.76 41.05
CA ALA A 108 -46.05 13.37 42.27
C ALA A 108 -47.56 13.46 42.08
N THR A 109 -48.29 12.46 42.59
CA THR A 109 -49.56 12.53 43.34
C THR A 109 -49.83 11.17 43.96
#